data_AF-A0A1T5KZR7-F1
#
_entry.id   AF-A0A1T5KZR7-F1
#
_cell.length_a   1.000
_cell.length_b   1.000
_cell.length_c   1.000
_cell.angle_alpha   90.00
_cell.angle_beta   90.00
_cell.angle_gamma   90.00
#
_symmetry.space_group_name_H-M   'P 1'
#
loop_
_entity.id
_entity.type
_entity.pdbx_description
1 polymer ?
#
loop_
_entity_poly.entity_id
_entity_poly.type
_entity_poly.pdbx_seq_one_letter_code
_entity_poly.pdbx_strand_id
1 'polypeptide(L)'
;MGSATKPLLILLAVLGALGLAAAGFWVLKSLYDQPIDSYVVSYSVEGLQGTEKITYLSATNGLPTDVKMRPAQASGSAWSQKDAVVGAKDEARVVISGSTSDEIVCTIIRDEGIEFEKALTVTKTHEGGDTICVAQPR
;
A
#
# COMPACT_ATOMS: atom_id res chain seq x y z
N MET A 1 -49.59 -4.83 45.65
CA MET A 1 -48.15 -4.46 45.55
C MET A 1 -47.56 -5.21 44.36
N GLY A 2 -47.37 -4.56 43.22
CA GLY A 2 -46.84 -5.23 42.02
C GLY A 2 -47.16 -4.44 40.77
N SER A 3 -46.28 -3.51 40.39
CA SER A 3 -46.36 -2.88 39.07
C SER A 3 -45.06 -2.15 38.68
N ALA A 4 -44.29 -1.62 39.64
CA ALA A 4 -43.12 -0.78 39.33
C ALA A 4 -41.79 -1.54 39.05
N THR A 5 -41.65 -2.80 39.50
CA THR A 5 -40.39 -3.57 39.36
C THR A 5 -40.16 -4.12 37.96
N LYS A 6 -41.23 -4.50 37.24
CA LYS A 6 -41.15 -4.99 35.86
C LYS A 6 -40.69 -3.92 34.85
N PRO A 7 -41.25 -2.69 34.82
CA PRO A 7 -40.79 -1.66 33.90
C PRO A 7 -39.36 -1.20 34.20
N LEU A 8 -38.95 -1.19 35.47
CA LEU A 8 -37.58 -0.85 35.87
C LEU A 8 -36.56 -1.89 35.34
N LEU A 9 -36.86 -3.18 35.46
CA LEU A 9 -36.00 -4.24 34.92
C LEU A 9 -35.91 -4.21 33.39
N ILE A 10 -37.01 -3.92 32.71
CA ILE A 10 -37.03 -3.76 31.24
C ILE A 10 -36.17 -2.57 30.83
N LEU A 11 -36.28 -1.43 31.54
CA LEU A 11 -35.48 -0.25 31.26
C LEU A 11 -33.97 -0.53 31.41
N LEU A 12 -33.59 -1.22 32.48
CA LEU A 12 -32.19 -1.61 32.72
C LEU A 12 -31.67 -2.56 31.64
N ALA A 13 -32.49 -3.53 31.21
CA ALA A 13 -32.12 -4.45 30.13
C ALA A 13 -31.92 -3.72 28.79
N VAL A 14 -32.78 -2.76 28.46
CA VAL A 14 -32.66 -1.94 27.23
C VAL A 14 -31.42 -1.06 27.28
N LEU A 15 -31.16 -0.39 28.40
CA LEU A 15 -29.96 0.43 28.56
C LEU A 15 -28.68 -0.41 28.51
N GLY A 16 -28.69 -1.60 29.12
CA GLY A 16 -27.58 -2.55 29.03
C GLY A 16 -27.33 -3.03 27.60
N ALA A 17 -28.39 -3.35 26.85
CA ALA A 17 -28.28 -3.74 25.44
C ALA A 17 -27.74 -2.62 24.54
N LEU A 18 -28.20 -1.38 24.76
CA LEU A 18 -27.69 -0.20 24.05
C LEU A 18 -26.22 0.07 24.38
N GLY A 19 -25.83 -0.09 25.65
CA GLY A 19 -24.43 0.03 26.07
C GLY A 19 -23.53 -1.01 25.41
N LEU A 20 -23.98 -2.27 25.33
CA LEU A 20 -23.26 -3.34 24.64
C LEU A 20 -23.16 -3.09 23.13
N ALA A 21 -24.24 -2.62 22.49
CA ALA A 21 -24.24 -2.28 21.08
C ALA A 21 -23.26 -1.12 20.78
N ALA A 22 -23.24 -0.09 21.62
CA ALA A 22 -22.31 1.03 21.50
C ALA A 22 -20.85 0.58 21.69
N ALA A 23 -20.57 -0.25 22.69
CA ALA A 23 -19.23 -0.81 22.90
C ALA A 23 -18.79 -1.66 21.71
N GLY A 24 -19.66 -2.53 21.19
CA GLY A 24 -19.40 -3.33 19.99
C GLY A 24 -19.11 -2.46 18.77
N PHE A 25 -19.89 -1.38 18.57
CA PHE A 25 -19.65 -0.42 17.50
C PHE A 25 -18.30 0.28 17.63
N TRP A 26 -17.92 0.71 18.85
CA TRP A 26 -16.63 1.35 19.10
C TRP A 26 -15.44 0.42 18.84
N VAL A 27 -15.55 -0.86 19.24
CA VAL A 27 -14.52 -1.86 18.95
C VAL A 27 -14.40 -2.08 17.45
N LEU A 28 -15.54 -2.24 16.75
CA LEU A 28 -15.54 -2.43 15.30
C LEU A 28 -14.94 -1.22 14.59
N LYS A 29 -15.36 -0.01 14.98
CA LYS A 29 -14.81 1.24 14.45
C LYS A 29 -13.30 1.34 14.69
N SER A 30 -12.83 0.97 15.88
CA SER A 30 -11.39 0.98 16.18
C SER A 30 -10.59 -0.03 15.35
N LEU A 31 -11.19 -1.12 14.89
CA LEU A 31 -10.55 -2.08 13.98
C LEU A 31 -10.54 -1.55 12.54
N TYR A 32 -11.58 -0.83 12.12
CA TYR A 32 -11.66 -0.21 10.80
C TYR A 32 -10.79 1.04 10.65
N ASP A 33 -10.65 1.83 11.72
CA ASP A 33 -9.83 3.06 11.72
C ASP A 33 -8.33 2.77 11.95
N GLN A 34 -7.90 1.51 12.00
CA GLN A 34 -6.47 1.22 12.12
C GLN A 34 -5.73 1.75 10.88
N PRO A 35 -4.64 2.50 11.08
CA PRO A 35 -3.83 2.97 9.97
C PRO A 35 -3.30 1.76 9.19
N ILE A 36 -3.43 1.81 7.88
CA ILE A 36 -2.84 0.81 7.00
C ILE A 36 -1.32 0.97 7.09
N ASP A 37 -0.63 -0.06 7.59
CA ASP A 37 0.82 -0.03 7.79
C ASP A 37 1.63 -0.36 6.53
N SER A 38 0.98 -0.87 5.49
CA SER A 38 1.60 -1.21 4.20
C SER A 38 0.58 -1.24 3.07
N TYR A 39 1.02 -1.02 1.84
CA TYR A 39 0.21 -1.18 0.65
C TYR A 39 0.94 -2.03 -0.39
N VAL A 40 0.16 -2.62 -1.30
CA VAL A 40 0.68 -3.40 -2.42
C VAL A 40 0.83 -2.48 -3.62
N VAL A 41 1.95 -2.60 -4.33
CA VAL A 41 2.21 -1.90 -5.59
C VAL A 41 2.64 -2.83 -6.70
N SER A 42 2.31 -2.41 -7.91
CA SER A 42 2.89 -2.93 -9.15
C SER A 42 3.79 -1.88 -9.78
N TYR A 43 5.02 -2.28 -10.09
CA TYR A 43 5.98 -1.48 -10.86
C TYR A 43 5.94 -1.93 -12.33
N SER A 44 5.94 -0.97 -13.24
CA SER A 44 6.22 -1.18 -14.66
C SER A 44 7.25 -0.17 -15.15
N VAL A 45 8.19 -0.61 -15.96
CA VAL A 45 9.23 0.21 -16.58
C VAL A 45 9.27 -0.14 -18.06
N GLU A 46 9.11 0.86 -18.92
CA GLU A 46 9.16 0.73 -20.38
C GLU A 46 10.29 1.62 -20.95
N GLY A 47 10.66 1.39 -22.21
CA GLY A 47 11.69 2.21 -22.89
C GLY A 47 13.13 1.79 -22.59
N LEU A 48 13.31 0.57 -22.09
CA LEU A 48 14.60 -0.08 -21.89
C LEU A 48 15.22 -0.44 -23.26
N GLN A 49 16.54 -0.24 -23.40
CA GLN A 49 17.24 -0.38 -24.69
C GLN A 49 18.41 -1.39 -24.65
N GLY A 50 18.63 -2.04 -23.51
CA GLY A 50 19.75 -2.95 -23.38
C GLY A 50 19.54 -3.95 -22.27
N THR A 51 20.57 -4.09 -21.44
CA THR A 51 20.51 -4.86 -20.22
C THR A 51 20.69 -3.91 -19.05
N GLU A 52 19.56 -3.48 -18.51
CA GLU A 52 19.50 -2.55 -17.40
C GLU A 52 19.42 -3.29 -16.05
N LYS A 53 20.08 -2.72 -15.05
CA LYS A 53 19.92 -3.15 -13.67
C LYS A 53 18.78 -2.37 -13.05
N ILE A 54 17.77 -3.06 -12.55
CA ILE A 54 16.61 -2.46 -11.90
C ILE A 54 16.74 -2.71 -10.41
N THR A 55 16.46 -1.69 -9.60
CA THR A 55 16.38 -1.83 -8.14
C THR A 55 15.08 -1.22 -7.66
N TYR A 56 14.22 -1.98 -6.98
CA TYR A 56 12.89 -1.52 -6.56
C TYR A 56 12.63 -1.79 -5.08
N LEU A 57 11.78 -1.01 -4.45
CA LEU A 57 11.43 -1.19 -3.04
C LEU A 57 10.40 -2.32 -2.87
N SER A 58 10.67 -3.30 -2.01
CA SER A 58 9.73 -4.37 -1.68
C SER A 58 10.09 -5.10 -0.38
N ALA A 59 9.09 -5.66 0.29
CA ALA A 59 9.23 -6.54 1.45
C ALA A 59 9.95 -7.87 1.14
N THR A 60 10.58 -8.46 2.17
CA THR A 60 11.01 -9.87 2.12
C THR A 60 9.89 -10.77 2.60
N ASN A 61 9.56 -11.80 1.82
CA ASN A 61 8.51 -12.77 2.16
C ASN A 61 7.13 -12.13 2.43
N GLY A 62 6.86 -10.96 1.82
CA GLY A 62 5.62 -10.21 2.04
C GLY A 62 5.50 -9.55 3.42
N LEU A 63 6.55 -9.57 4.25
CA LEU A 63 6.56 -8.95 5.58
C LEU A 63 6.81 -7.43 5.49
N PRO A 64 5.85 -6.58 5.88
CA PRO A 64 5.96 -5.13 5.71
C PRO A 64 7.05 -4.48 6.57
N THR A 65 7.60 -5.18 7.55
CA THR A 65 8.72 -4.70 8.38
C THR A 65 10.09 -4.86 7.71
N ASP A 66 10.17 -5.62 6.61
CA ASP A 66 11.43 -5.94 5.91
C ASP A 66 11.56 -5.24 4.55
N VAL A 67 10.97 -4.05 4.42
CA VAL A 67 10.96 -3.24 3.20
C VAL A 67 12.39 -2.80 2.85
N LYS A 68 12.88 -3.24 1.68
CA LYS A 68 14.25 -2.96 1.21
C LYS A 68 14.29 -2.84 -0.31
N MET A 69 15.36 -2.23 -0.81
CA MET A 69 15.68 -2.21 -2.24
C MET A 69 16.07 -3.62 -2.72
N ARG A 70 15.43 -4.08 -3.79
CA ARG A 70 15.57 -5.41 -4.41
C ARG A 70 16.16 -5.29 -5.80
N PRO A 71 17.24 -6.03 -6.10
CA PRO A 71 17.77 -6.06 -7.44
C PRO A 71 16.90 -6.91 -8.37
N ALA A 72 16.77 -6.46 -9.60
CA ALA A 72 16.25 -7.18 -10.75
C ALA A 72 17.11 -6.81 -11.97
N GLN A 73 16.96 -7.59 -13.02
CA GLN A 73 17.61 -7.34 -14.29
C GLN A 73 16.57 -7.50 -15.37
N ALA A 74 16.59 -6.58 -16.33
CA ALA A 74 15.74 -6.62 -17.49
C ALA A 74 16.59 -6.56 -18.73
N SER A 75 16.14 -7.22 -19.79
CA SER A 75 16.69 -7.07 -21.13
C SER A 75 15.57 -6.88 -22.14
N GLY A 76 15.73 -5.93 -23.06
CA GLY A 76 14.70 -5.62 -24.06
C GLY A 76 13.78 -4.47 -23.62
N SER A 77 12.50 -4.49 -24.03
CA SER A 77 11.63 -3.30 -24.11
C SER A 77 10.83 -2.92 -22.86
N ALA A 78 10.57 -3.84 -21.92
CA ALA A 78 9.82 -3.54 -20.70
C ALA A 78 10.11 -4.52 -19.54
N TRP A 79 9.94 -4.05 -18.31
CA TRP A 79 10.04 -4.82 -17.07
C TRP A 79 8.85 -4.51 -16.16
N SER A 80 8.36 -5.51 -15.43
CA SER A 80 7.35 -5.28 -14.41
C SER A 80 7.55 -6.18 -13.19
N GLN A 81 7.13 -5.68 -12.04
CA GLN A 81 7.03 -6.43 -10.79
C GLN A 81 5.65 -6.18 -10.20
N LYS A 82 4.89 -7.25 -10.00
CA LYS A 82 3.58 -7.20 -9.34
C LYS A 82 3.70 -7.54 -7.86
N ASP A 83 2.69 -7.14 -7.10
CA ASP A 83 2.47 -7.56 -5.72
C ASP A 83 3.64 -7.24 -4.76
N ALA A 84 4.35 -6.13 -5.01
CA ALA A 84 5.39 -5.66 -4.11
C ALA A 84 4.75 -4.96 -2.90
N VAL A 85 5.07 -5.42 -1.70
CA VAL A 85 4.58 -4.80 -0.46
C VAL A 85 5.53 -3.68 -0.04
N VAL A 86 4.99 -2.49 0.17
CA VAL A 86 5.71 -1.29 0.58
C VAL A 86 5.09 -0.78 1.89
N GLY A 87 5.92 -0.33 2.83
CA GLY A 87 5.44 0.28 4.07
C GLY A 87 4.65 1.56 3.78
N ALA A 88 3.60 1.83 4.54
CA ALA A 88 2.72 2.96 4.27
C ALA A 88 3.42 4.33 4.33
N LYS A 89 4.53 4.40 5.06
CA LYS A 89 5.37 5.60 5.22
C LYS A 89 6.56 5.64 4.25
N ASP A 90 6.80 4.57 3.51
CA ASP A 90 7.92 4.47 2.58
C ASP A 90 7.49 4.95 1.19
N GLU A 91 8.39 5.64 0.49
CA GLU A 91 8.17 5.99 -0.91
C GLU A 91 8.30 4.75 -1.80
N ALA A 92 7.30 4.48 -2.63
CA ALA A 92 7.44 3.44 -3.65
C ALA A 92 8.47 3.90 -4.68
N ARG A 93 9.59 3.18 -4.78
CA ARG A 93 10.75 3.60 -5.56
C ARG A 93 11.23 2.50 -6.49
N VAL A 94 11.58 2.88 -7.73
CA VAL A 94 12.33 2.04 -8.67
C VAL A 94 13.48 2.86 -9.26
N VAL A 95 14.65 2.25 -9.36
CA VAL A 95 15.90 2.82 -9.86
C VAL A 95 16.36 1.95 -11.03
N ILE A 96 16.65 2.58 -12.16
CA ILE A 96 17.13 1.92 -13.37
C ILE A 96 18.54 2.45 -13.63
N SER A 97 19.52 1.56 -13.54
CA SER A 97 20.93 1.86 -13.77
C SER A 97 21.42 1.24 -15.07
N GLY A 98 22.33 1.96 -15.74
CA GLY A 98 22.98 1.49 -16.96
C GLY A 98 22.14 1.65 -18.23
N SER A 99 21.04 2.40 -18.17
CA SER A 99 20.31 2.80 -19.38
C SER A 99 20.83 4.14 -19.90
N THR A 100 20.95 4.25 -21.21
CA THR A 100 21.21 5.52 -21.91
C THR A 100 19.94 6.10 -22.53
N SER A 101 18.77 5.52 -22.22
CA SER A 101 17.49 5.89 -22.81
C SER A 101 16.82 7.00 -22.01
N ASP A 102 16.63 8.16 -22.63
CA ASP A 102 15.83 9.24 -22.06
C ASP A 102 14.33 8.91 -22.07
N GLU A 103 13.93 7.90 -22.85
CA GLU A 103 12.54 7.46 -23.05
C GLU A 103 12.02 6.51 -21.97
N ILE A 104 12.78 6.27 -20.89
CA ILE A 104 12.31 5.40 -19.81
C ILE A 104 11.01 5.96 -19.21
N VAL A 105 9.95 5.15 -19.22
CA VAL A 105 8.68 5.47 -18.56
C VAL A 105 8.50 4.53 -17.39
N CYS A 106 8.23 5.09 -16.21
CA CYS A 106 7.93 4.33 -15.02
C CYS A 106 6.48 4.52 -14.62
N THR A 107 5.80 3.41 -14.37
CA THR A 107 4.44 3.40 -13.83
C THR A 107 4.47 2.66 -12.50
N ILE A 108 3.91 3.29 -11.47
CA ILE A 108 3.71 2.67 -10.15
C ILE A 108 2.22 2.70 -9.87
N ILE A 109 1.62 1.52 -9.76
CA ILE A 109 0.19 1.36 -9.48
C ILE A 109 0.08 0.86 -8.05
N ARG A 110 -0.73 1.54 -7.24
CA ARG A 110 -1.13 1.04 -5.93
C ARG A 110 -2.40 0.21 -6.07
N ASP A 111 -2.37 -0.97 -5.49
CA ASP A 111 -3.56 -1.77 -5.28
C ASP A 111 -4.29 -1.24 -4.02
N GLU A 112 -5.51 -0.75 -4.22
CA GLU A 112 -6.41 -0.28 -3.16
C GLU A 112 -7.54 -1.29 -2.87
N GLY A 113 -7.47 -2.51 -3.43
CA GLY A 113 -8.39 -3.62 -3.20
C GLY A 113 -9.00 -4.20 -4.48
N ILE A 114 -9.92 -5.15 -4.29
CA ILE A 114 -10.46 -6.11 -5.30
C ILE A 114 -10.81 -5.50 -6.68
N GLU A 115 -11.16 -4.20 -6.74
CA GLU A 115 -11.51 -3.52 -7.99
C GLU A 115 -10.90 -2.12 -8.15
N PHE A 116 -10.00 -1.69 -7.25
CA PHE A 116 -9.48 -0.32 -7.24
C PHE A 116 -7.96 -0.31 -7.40
N GLU A 117 -7.51 0.00 -8.60
CA GLU A 117 -6.12 0.34 -8.88
C GLU A 117 -5.97 1.86 -9.01
N LYS A 118 -4.99 2.43 -8.31
CA LYS A 118 -4.66 3.85 -8.43
C LYS A 118 -3.26 4.00 -9.00
N ALA A 119 -3.18 4.56 -10.21
CA ALA A 119 -1.90 5.04 -10.74
C ALA A 119 -1.36 6.16 -9.84
N LEU A 120 -0.17 5.95 -9.29
CA LEU A 120 0.49 6.97 -8.48
C LEU A 120 1.20 7.96 -9.39
N THR A 121 1.21 9.23 -9.00
CA THR A 121 2.05 10.23 -9.66
C THR A 121 3.51 9.88 -9.39
N VAL A 122 4.26 9.65 -10.47
CA VAL A 122 5.67 9.29 -10.40
C VAL A 122 6.52 10.51 -10.72
N THR A 123 7.42 10.88 -9.82
CA THR A 123 8.50 11.83 -10.12
C THR A 123 9.67 11.07 -10.72
N LYS A 124 10.07 11.46 -11.93
CA LYS A 124 11.23 10.92 -12.64
C LYS A 124 12.40 11.90 -12.49
N THR A 125 13.54 11.41 -12.00
CA THR A 125 14.78 12.17 -11.92
C THR A 125 15.92 11.37 -12.54
N HIS A 126 16.82 12.07 -13.24
CA HIS A 126 18.05 11.49 -13.76
C HIS A 126 19.23 11.97 -12.91
N GLU A 127 19.93 11.05 -12.25
CA GLU A 127 21.05 11.37 -11.37
C GLU A 127 22.19 10.38 -11.63
N GLY A 128 23.38 10.89 -11.95
CA GLY A 128 24.58 10.05 -12.09
C GLY A 128 24.51 8.96 -13.17
N GLY A 129 23.61 9.06 -14.15
CA GLY A 129 23.37 8.03 -15.16
C GLY A 129 22.28 7.01 -14.78
N ASP A 130 21.68 7.16 -13.61
CA ASP A 130 20.53 6.38 -13.17
C ASP A 130 19.22 7.14 -13.40
N THR A 131 18.19 6.42 -13.80
CA THR A 131 16.80 6.92 -13.81
C THR A 131 16.10 6.47 -12.55
N ILE A 132 15.61 7.43 -11.77
CA ILE A 132 14.95 7.17 -10.49
C ILE A 132 13.48 7.59 -10.61
N CYS A 133 12.59 6.69 -10.24
CA CYS A 133 11.15 6.87 -10.30
C CYS A 133 10.56 6.66 -8.91
N VAL A 134 9.92 7.69 -8.39
CA VAL A 134 9.42 7.73 -7.01
C VAL A 134 7.95 8.11 -7.01
N ALA A 135 7.14 7.32 -6.32
CA ALA A 135 5.77 7.67 -5.97
C ALA A 135 5.67 7.95 -4.47
N GLN A 136 4.99 9.04 -4.12
CA GLN A 136 4.82 9.47 -2.73
C GLN A 136 4.05 8.42 -1.90
N PRO A 137 4.32 8.36 -0.58
CA PRO A 137 3.60 7.49 0.35
C PRO A 137 2.11 7.86 0.43
N ARG A 138 1.33 7.05 1.15
CA ARG A 138 -0.09 7.32 1.39
C ARG A 138 -0.29 8.44 2.40
#